data_AF-E3MQ34-F1
#
_entry.id   AF-E3MQ34-F1
#
_cell.length_a   1.000
_cell.length_b   1.000
_cell.length_c   1.000
_cell.angle_alpha   90.00
_cell.angle_beta   90.00
_cell.angle_gamma   90.00
#
_symmetry.space_group_name_H-M   'P 1'
#
loop_
_entity.id
_entity.type
_entity.pdbx_description
1 polymer ?
#
loop_
_entity_poly.entity_id
_entity_poly.type
_entity_poly.pdbx_seq_one_letter_code
_entity_poly.pdbx_strand_id
1 'polypeptide(L)'
;MDPTTPKSFTNWVTISQLIAQIGFCSTTIFCGILILLTVFGVKRSFGSYKYLLVLFPAVGIVFAVVEVLLCPNVHSYNASYLLYSIRRPFGMTIKSVTIFMAFYCTIYASTICMLSVQFVYRYWAVFDETNLRYFEGWRFFICIGYSTIVGAQWGVSVYNFNEADDYTDEYQGSEMLSRYSLNITEISRLPLVFYAADGSIRWFNICSIVDMTVFMVVQYTIIIYCAVVMYQQMEEKLQILSASLRNLHRQFYKTLVVQIITPSICLFAPVAIIINIPMFDLKISVPTGAFVCGFTLYPAMDAIIVMYIVKDYRKAVRIMLKKLLDMLYRVLDLNDYRLNASTTATAGNEGGANNAPV
;
A
#
# COMPACT_ATOMS: atom_id res chain seq x y z
N MET A 1 -40.33 -7.77 1.20
CA MET A 1 -38.95 -8.26 1.01
C MET A 1 -38.98 -9.73 1.36
N ASP A 2 -38.76 -10.59 0.36
CA ASP A 2 -38.75 -12.04 0.53
C ASP A 2 -37.50 -12.45 1.34
N PRO A 3 -37.64 -13.14 2.49
CA PRO A 3 -36.52 -13.58 3.32
C PRO A 3 -35.58 -14.58 2.64
N THR A 4 -35.93 -15.09 1.45
CA THR A 4 -35.15 -16.06 0.69
C THR A 4 -34.19 -15.46 -0.34
N THR A 5 -34.23 -14.14 -0.59
CA THR A 5 -33.27 -13.52 -1.53
C THR A 5 -31.94 -13.25 -0.84
N PRO A 6 -30.82 -13.83 -1.31
CA PRO A 6 -29.51 -13.57 -0.72
C PRO A 6 -29.20 -12.07 -0.83
N LYS A 7 -28.79 -11.47 0.29
CA LYS A 7 -28.41 -10.06 0.33
C LYS A 7 -27.25 -9.82 -0.65
N SER A 8 -27.43 -8.86 -1.55
CA SER A 8 -26.40 -8.44 -2.50
C SER A 8 -25.20 -7.83 -1.79
N PHE A 9 -24.01 -8.12 -2.31
CA PHE A 9 -22.74 -7.57 -1.84
C PHE A 9 -22.14 -6.51 -2.78
N THR A 10 -22.89 -6.06 -3.78
CA THR A 10 -22.43 -5.01 -4.72
C THR A 10 -22.06 -3.71 -3.99
N ASN A 11 -22.76 -3.35 -2.92
CA ASN A 11 -22.40 -2.18 -2.10
C ASN A 11 -21.01 -2.30 -1.47
N TRP A 12 -20.58 -3.52 -1.10
CA TRP A 12 -19.24 -3.75 -0.57
C TRP A 12 -18.15 -3.60 -1.63
N VAL A 13 -18.46 -3.91 -2.89
CA VAL A 13 -17.56 -3.62 -4.02
C VAL A 13 -17.37 -2.12 -4.17
N THR A 14 -18.45 -1.33 -4.08
CA THR A 14 -18.38 0.14 -4.12
C THR A 14 -17.55 0.70 -2.96
N ILE A 15 -17.73 0.16 -1.75
CA ILE A 15 -16.91 0.54 -0.58
C ILE A 15 -15.43 0.21 -0.83
N SER A 16 -15.14 -1.00 -1.34
CA SER A 16 -13.77 -1.42 -1.65
C SER A 16 -13.11 -0.48 -2.68
N GLN A 17 -13.84 -0.09 -3.72
CA GLN A 17 -13.37 0.87 -4.71
C GLN A 17 -13.12 2.26 -4.12
N LEU A 18 -14.00 2.74 -3.23
CA LEU A 18 -13.80 4.00 -2.53
C LEU A 18 -12.55 3.97 -1.66
N ILE A 19 -12.33 2.88 -0.91
CA ILE A 19 -11.12 2.68 -0.09
C ILE A 19 -9.88 2.69 -0.98
N ALA A 20 -9.88 1.99 -2.12
CA ALA A 20 -8.76 1.98 -3.07
C ALA A 20 -8.47 3.38 -3.65
N GLN A 21 -9.51 4.17 -3.95
CA GLN A 21 -9.35 5.56 -4.42
C GLN A 21 -8.75 6.47 -3.34
N ILE A 22 -9.22 6.36 -2.10
CA ILE A 22 -8.65 7.08 -0.95
C ILE A 22 -7.21 6.64 -0.72
N GLY A 23 -6.94 5.34 -0.79
CA GLY A 23 -5.60 4.74 -0.74
C GLY A 23 -4.67 5.34 -1.79
N PHE A 24 -5.10 5.38 -3.04
CA PHE A 24 -4.36 5.99 -4.14
C PHE A 24 -4.06 7.48 -3.94
N CYS A 25 -5.08 8.28 -3.63
CA CYS A 25 -4.90 9.72 -3.41
C CYS A 25 -3.96 9.99 -2.23
N SER A 26 -4.20 9.35 -1.09
CA SER A 26 -3.40 9.53 0.11
C SER A 26 -1.96 9.05 -0.08
N THR A 27 -1.75 7.87 -0.65
CA THR A 27 -0.40 7.34 -0.91
C THR A 27 0.35 8.21 -1.91
N THR A 28 -0.27 8.60 -3.02
CA THR A 28 0.37 9.49 -4.00
C THR A 28 0.80 10.82 -3.36
N ILE A 29 -0.07 11.44 -2.56
CA ILE A 29 0.22 12.71 -1.89
C ILE A 29 1.32 12.55 -0.84
N PHE A 30 1.13 11.68 0.16
CA PHE A 30 2.04 11.60 1.31
C PHE A 30 3.38 10.95 0.96
N CYS A 31 3.40 9.93 0.12
CA CYS A 31 4.64 9.34 -0.38
C CYS A 31 5.37 10.33 -1.29
N GLY A 32 4.65 11.05 -2.15
CA GLY A 32 5.21 12.11 -2.99
C GLY A 32 5.88 13.21 -2.18
N ILE A 33 5.20 13.71 -1.13
CA ILE A 33 5.77 14.70 -0.20
C ILE A 33 7.00 14.13 0.50
N LEU A 34 6.95 12.89 0.99
CA LEU A 34 8.10 12.28 1.67
C LEU A 34 9.31 12.16 0.73
N ILE A 35 9.11 11.74 -0.52
CA ILE A 35 10.17 11.67 -1.53
C ILE A 35 10.75 13.07 -1.78
N LEU A 36 9.90 14.07 -2.03
CA LEU A 36 10.34 15.45 -2.26
C LEU A 36 11.14 16.01 -1.08
N LEU A 37 10.68 15.76 0.14
CA LEU A 37 11.40 16.17 1.35
C LEU A 37 12.72 15.45 1.52
N THR A 38 12.75 14.15 1.23
CA THR A 38 13.97 13.35 1.34
C THR A 38 15.02 13.80 0.33
N VAL A 39 14.61 14.07 -0.92
CA VAL A 39 15.52 14.47 -1.98
C VAL A 39 15.99 15.93 -1.80
N PHE A 40 15.08 16.86 -1.55
CA PHE A 40 15.34 18.31 -1.60
C PHE A 40 15.20 19.05 -0.26
N GLY A 41 14.38 18.54 0.66
CA GLY A 41 13.97 19.27 1.88
C GLY A 41 14.87 19.07 3.09
N VAL A 42 15.40 17.87 3.29
CA VAL A 42 16.22 17.53 4.46
C VAL A 42 17.70 17.72 4.16
N LYS A 43 18.34 18.63 4.90
CA LYS A 43 19.78 18.95 4.77
C LYS A 43 20.70 17.94 5.46
N ARG A 44 20.16 17.09 6.35
CA ARG A 44 20.94 16.09 7.09
C ARG A 44 21.30 14.93 6.16
N SER A 45 22.56 14.53 6.15
CA SER A 45 22.96 13.28 5.51
C SER A 45 22.44 12.10 6.32
N PHE A 46 21.46 11.39 5.81
CA PHE A 46 20.99 10.11 6.35
C PHE A 46 21.82 8.92 5.82
N GLY A 47 22.89 9.18 5.06
CA GLY A 47 23.67 8.16 4.36
C GLY A 47 22.78 7.28 3.49
N SER A 48 23.05 5.99 3.51
CA SER A 48 22.36 4.95 2.73
C SER A 48 20.88 4.80 3.03
N TYR A 49 20.44 5.23 4.22
CA TYR A 49 19.03 5.16 4.60
C TYR A 49 18.13 5.99 3.69
N LYS A 50 18.69 7.06 3.10
CA LYS A 50 18.00 7.93 2.15
C LYS A 50 17.44 7.14 0.97
N TYR A 51 18.14 6.12 0.50
CA TYR A 51 17.69 5.30 -0.63
C TYR A 51 16.45 4.49 -0.27
N LEU A 52 16.39 3.90 0.93
CA LEU A 52 15.21 3.18 1.41
C LEU A 52 14.00 4.10 1.61
N LEU A 53 14.24 5.31 2.15
CA LEU A 53 13.19 6.34 2.35
C LEU A 53 12.63 6.92 1.05
N VAL A 54 13.29 6.72 -0.09
CA VAL A 54 12.77 7.10 -1.42
C VAL A 54 12.15 5.90 -2.12
N LEU A 55 12.84 4.74 -2.10
CA LEU A 55 12.42 3.55 -2.82
C LEU A 55 11.08 3.00 -2.30
N PHE A 56 10.91 2.90 -0.99
CA PHE A 56 9.70 2.32 -0.41
C PHE A 56 8.43 3.14 -0.72
N PRO A 57 8.42 4.47 -0.52
CA PRO A 57 7.29 5.29 -0.95
C PRO A 57 7.06 5.26 -2.47
N ALA A 58 8.11 5.16 -3.29
CA ALA A 58 7.97 5.08 -4.74
C ALA A 58 7.27 3.77 -5.18
N VAL A 59 7.68 2.63 -4.60
CA VAL A 59 7.00 1.34 -4.81
C VAL A 59 5.56 1.39 -4.30
N GLY A 60 5.30 2.06 -3.17
CA GLY A 60 3.95 2.28 -2.66
C GLY A 60 3.04 3.03 -3.63
N ILE A 61 3.55 4.06 -4.33
CA ILE A 61 2.80 4.77 -5.38
C ILE A 61 2.48 3.83 -6.55
N VAL A 62 3.47 3.05 -7.02
CA VAL A 62 3.25 2.07 -8.09
C VAL A 62 2.19 1.04 -7.68
N PHE A 63 2.25 0.55 -6.45
CA PHE A 63 1.25 -0.39 -5.90
C PHE A 63 -0.16 0.21 -5.94
N ALA A 64 -0.31 1.46 -5.52
CA ALA A 64 -1.60 2.13 -5.51
C ALA A 64 -2.16 2.43 -6.92
N VAL A 65 -1.28 2.72 -7.89
CA VAL A 65 -1.67 2.84 -9.31
C VAL A 65 -2.22 1.51 -9.83
N VAL A 66 -1.49 0.42 -9.61
CA VAL A 66 -1.92 -0.92 -10.06
C VAL A 66 -3.24 -1.32 -9.41
N GLU A 67 -3.44 -1.02 -8.13
CA GLU A 67 -4.69 -1.31 -7.43
C GLU A 67 -5.90 -0.58 -8.02
N VAL A 68 -5.79 0.71 -8.34
CA VAL A 68 -6.89 1.45 -8.97
C VAL A 68 -7.16 0.99 -10.40
N LEU A 69 -6.11 0.62 -11.16
CA LEU A 69 -6.27 0.12 -12.53
C LEU A 69 -6.99 -1.23 -12.55
N LEU A 70 -6.58 -2.16 -11.68
CA LEU A 70 -7.11 -3.52 -11.67
C LEU A 70 -8.37 -3.64 -10.81
N CYS A 71 -8.56 -2.82 -9.78
CA CYS A 71 -9.63 -2.94 -8.79
C CYS A 71 -9.77 -4.39 -8.26
N PRO A 72 -8.70 -4.98 -7.69
CA PRO A 72 -8.76 -6.32 -7.13
C PRO A 72 -9.79 -6.37 -5.99
N ASN A 73 -10.52 -7.46 -5.89
CA ASN A 73 -11.48 -7.71 -4.81
C ASN A 73 -11.34 -9.16 -4.33
N VAL A 74 -11.75 -9.42 -3.09
CA VAL A 74 -11.71 -10.76 -2.50
C VAL A 74 -13.06 -11.10 -1.90
N HIS A 75 -13.48 -12.33 -2.16
CA HIS A 75 -14.65 -12.91 -1.54
C HIS A 75 -14.24 -14.21 -0.83
N SER A 76 -14.55 -14.33 0.46
CA SER A 76 -14.30 -15.55 1.23
C SER A 76 -15.60 -16.32 1.36
N TYR A 77 -15.61 -17.57 0.90
CA TYR A 77 -16.80 -18.41 0.84
C TYR A 77 -16.48 -19.84 1.26
N ASN A 78 -17.04 -20.30 2.36
CA ASN A 78 -16.83 -21.65 2.88
C ASN A 78 -15.34 -22.03 2.97
N ALA A 79 -14.96 -23.18 2.40
CA ALA A 79 -13.57 -23.62 2.25
C ALA A 79 -12.81 -22.95 1.10
N SER A 80 -13.14 -21.70 0.77
CA SER A 80 -12.53 -21.00 -0.37
C SER A 80 -12.36 -19.50 -0.17
N TYR A 81 -11.46 -18.92 -0.95
CA TYR A 81 -11.53 -17.51 -1.30
C TYR A 81 -11.38 -17.33 -2.81
N LEU A 82 -11.87 -16.20 -3.31
CA LEU A 82 -11.77 -15.81 -4.70
C LEU A 82 -11.12 -14.44 -4.76
N LEU A 83 -9.92 -14.35 -5.33
CA LEU A 83 -9.33 -13.07 -5.72
C LEU A 83 -9.76 -12.78 -7.16
N TYR A 84 -10.48 -11.68 -7.39
CA TYR A 84 -11.05 -11.38 -8.70
C TYR A 84 -10.97 -9.89 -9.07
N SER A 85 -11.13 -9.63 -10.37
CA SER A 85 -11.34 -8.30 -10.92
C SER A 85 -12.42 -8.31 -11.99
N ILE A 86 -13.31 -7.31 -11.91
CA ILE A 86 -14.39 -7.05 -12.87
C ILE A 86 -13.90 -6.14 -14.00
N ARG A 87 -12.83 -5.35 -13.76
CA ARG A 87 -12.37 -4.35 -14.73
C ARG A 87 -11.45 -4.98 -15.77
N ARG A 88 -11.62 -4.56 -17.02
CA ARG A 88 -10.71 -4.89 -18.14
C ARG A 88 -10.06 -3.61 -18.65
N PRO A 89 -9.05 -3.09 -17.93
CA PRO A 89 -8.40 -1.84 -18.33
C PRO A 89 -7.85 -1.99 -19.75
N PHE A 90 -8.00 -0.93 -20.55
CA PHE A 90 -7.54 -0.88 -21.94
C PHE A 90 -8.09 -1.99 -22.87
N GLY A 91 -9.24 -2.59 -22.52
CA GLY A 91 -9.83 -3.67 -23.32
C GLY A 91 -9.06 -4.98 -23.26
N MET A 92 -8.25 -5.19 -22.21
CA MET A 92 -7.45 -6.41 -22.04
C MET A 92 -8.30 -7.68 -21.92
N THR A 93 -7.71 -8.81 -22.33
CA THR A 93 -8.31 -10.14 -22.15
C THR A 93 -8.36 -10.52 -20.66
N ILE A 94 -9.27 -11.44 -20.31
CA ILE A 94 -9.36 -12.00 -18.94
C ILE A 94 -8.01 -12.57 -18.51
N LYS A 95 -7.34 -13.34 -19.37
CA LYS A 95 -6.03 -13.93 -19.08
C LYS A 95 -4.98 -12.86 -18.78
N SER A 96 -4.93 -11.79 -19.55
CA SER A 96 -4.02 -10.65 -19.31
C SER A 96 -4.28 -10.01 -17.95
N VAL A 97 -5.55 -9.76 -17.60
CA VAL A 97 -5.90 -9.18 -16.30
C VAL A 97 -5.58 -10.14 -15.15
N THR A 98 -5.78 -11.45 -15.30
CA THR A 98 -5.37 -12.46 -14.31
C THR A 98 -3.85 -12.44 -14.07
N ILE A 99 -3.03 -12.29 -15.12
CA ILE A 99 -1.58 -12.13 -14.99
C ILE A 99 -1.25 -10.84 -14.23
N PHE A 100 -1.93 -9.73 -14.54
CA PHE A 100 -1.75 -8.48 -13.80
C PHE A 100 -2.20 -8.57 -12.33
N MET A 101 -3.20 -9.39 -12.02
CA MET A 101 -3.60 -9.67 -10.64
C MET A 101 -2.52 -10.45 -9.87
N ALA A 102 -1.86 -11.41 -10.51
CA ALA A 102 -0.69 -12.08 -9.92
C ALA A 102 0.51 -11.13 -9.75
N PHE A 103 0.69 -10.20 -10.69
CA PHE A 103 1.67 -9.12 -10.56
C PHE A 103 1.32 -8.16 -9.40
N TYR A 104 0.05 -7.88 -9.16
CA TYR A 104 -0.39 -7.15 -7.97
C TYR A 104 0.01 -7.87 -6.67
N CYS A 105 -0.20 -9.20 -6.59
CA CYS A 105 0.29 -10.00 -5.47
C CYS A 105 1.83 -9.93 -5.32
N THR A 106 2.57 -9.89 -6.43
CA THR A 106 4.03 -9.71 -6.43
C THR A 106 4.45 -8.40 -5.80
N ILE A 107 3.78 -7.29 -6.14
CA ILE A 107 4.10 -5.97 -5.58
C ILE A 107 3.77 -5.94 -4.08
N TYR A 108 2.64 -6.52 -3.68
CA TYR A 108 2.26 -6.65 -2.26
C TYR A 108 3.34 -7.42 -1.47
N ALA A 109 3.73 -8.60 -1.94
CA ALA A 109 4.76 -9.42 -1.30
C ALA A 109 6.12 -8.71 -1.28
N SER A 110 6.51 -8.07 -2.39
CA SER A 110 7.74 -7.26 -2.46
C SER A 110 7.73 -6.12 -1.43
N THR A 111 6.58 -5.48 -1.21
CA THR A 111 6.41 -4.41 -0.21
C THR A 111 6.64 -4.93 1.20
N ILE A 112 6.16 -6.14 1.52
CA ILE A 112 6.44 -6.80 2.80
C ILE A 112 7.94 -7.09 2.96
N CYS A 113 8.60 -7.63 1.94
CA CYS A 113 10.05 -7.87 2.00
C CYS A 113 10.84 -6.57 2.21
N MET A 114 10.48 -5.51 1.50
CA MET A 114 11.12 -4.20 1.66
C MET A 114 10.90 -3.64 3.06
N LEU A 115 9.73 -3.86 3.65
CA LEU A 115 9.46 -3.50 5.04
C LEU A 115 10.41 -4.25 5.98
N SER A 116 10.55 -5.57 5.84
CA SER A 116 11.51 -6.35 6.63
C SER A 116 12.94 -5.84 6.47
N VAL A 117 13.35 -5.49 5.25
CA VAL A 117 14.66 -4.87 4.96
C VAL A 117 14.83 -3.53 5.67
N GLN A 118 13.80 -2.69 5.77
CA GLN A 118 13.87 -1.45 6.54
C GLN A 118 14.09 -1.71 8.04
N PHE A 119 13.46 -2.73 8.61
CA PHE A 119 13.69 -3.12 9.99
C PHE A 119 15.12 -3.63 10.21
N VAL A 120 15.64 -4.44 9.30
CA VAL A 120 17.04 -4.91 9.32
C VAL A 120 18.02 -3.73 9.22
N TYR A 121 17.78 -2.77 8.31
CA TYR A 121 18.60 -1.57 8.19
C TYR A 121 18.68 -0.83 9.53
N ARG A 122 17.52 -0.60 10.17
CA ARG A 122 17.45 0.15 11.43
C ARG A 122 18.13 -0.59 12.57
N TYR A 123 18.01 -1.92 12.59
CA TYR A 123 18.73 -2.77 13.52
C TYR A 123 20.25 -2.62 13.34
N TRP A 124 20.77 -2.82 12.13
CA TRP A 124 22.22 -2.67 11.87
C TRP A 124 22.72 -1.24 12.13
N ALA A 125 21.92 -0.21 11.83
CA ALA A 125 22.30 1.17 12.12
C ALA A 125 22.51 1.46 13.61
N VAL A 126 21.99 0.63 14.52
CA VAL A 126 22.17 0.79 15.98
C VAL A 126 23.19 -0.21 16.53
N PHE A 127 23.16 -1.45 16.03
CA PHE A 127 23.86 -2.57 16.66
C PHE A 127 25.10 -3.05 15.89
N ASP A 128 25.17 -2.84 14.58
CA ASP A 128 26.30 -3.25 13.74
C ASP A 128 26.41 -2.37 12.49
N GLU A 129 27.05 -1.21 12.66
CA GLU A 129 27.25 -0.25 11.58
C GLU A 129 28.07 -0.83 10.42
N THR A 130 28.87 -1.88 10.65
CA THR A 130 29.70 -2.47 9.60
C THR A 130 28.86 -3.17 8.52
N ASN A 131 27.67 -3.65 8.86
CA ASN A 131 26.74 -4.24 7.90
C ASN A 131 25.98 -3.21 7.07
N LEU A 132 26.02 -1.92 7.42
CA LEU A 132 25.44 -0.85 6.59
C LEU A 132 26.10 -0.77 5.21
N ARG A 133 27.30 -1.35 5.04
CA ARG A 133 27.98 -1.51 3.76
C ARG A 133 27.13 -2.20 2.69
N TYR A 134 26.13 -3.02 3.07
CA TYR A 134 25.22 -3.68 2.12
C TYR A 134 24.19 -2.73 1.52
N PHE A 135 23.97 -1.58 2.15
CA PHE A 135 23.06 -0.54 1.66
C PHE A 135 23.79 0.58 0.91
N GLU A 136 25.10 0.45 0.72
CA GLU A 136 25.95 1.43 0.04
C GLU A 136 26.28 1.02 -1.40
N GLY A 137 26.28 2.03 -2.29
CA GLY A 137 26.67 1.86 -3.68
C GLY A 137 25.88 0.78 -4.41
N TRP A 138 26.58 -0.10 -5.14
CA TRP A 138 25.95 -1.16 -5.92
C TRP A 138 25.32 -2.26 -5.05
N ARG A 139 25.76 -2.44 -3.80
CA ARG A 139 25.24 -3.52 -2.92
C ARG A 139 23.79 -3.27 -2.53
N PHE A 140 23.32 -2.02 -2.57
CA PHE A 140 21.91 -1.69 -2.38
C PHE A 140 20.99 -2.46 -3.35
N PHE A 141 21.45 -2.79 -4.56
CA PHE A 141 20.70 -3.60 -5.51
C PHE A 141 20.46 -5.04 -5.02
N ILE A 142 21.24 -5.55 -4.07
CA ILE A 142 20.99 -6.85 -3.43
C ILE A 142 19.68 -6.79 -2.64
N CYS A 143 19.41 -5.69 -1.92
CA CYS A 143 18.17 -5.51 -1.18
C CYS A 143 16.95 -5.43 -2.11
N ILE A 144 17.10 -4.75 -3.25
CA ILE A 144 16.08 -4.67 -4.30
C ILE A 144 15.85 -6.07 -4.88
N GLY A 145 16.92 -6.75 -5.29
CA GLY A 145 16.87 -8.10 -5.85
C GLY A 145 16.22 -9.10 -4.91
N TYR A 146 16.60 -9.11 -3.63
CA TYR A 146 15.95 -9.93 -2.60
C TYR A 146 14.44 -9.66 -2.56
N SER A 147 14.03 -8.40 -2.47
CA SER A 147 12.62 -8.04 -2.34
C SER A 147 11.81 -8.43 -3.58
N THR A 148 12.36 -8.20 -4.78
CA THR A 148 11.69 -8.53 -6.04
C THR A 148 11.65 -10.03 -6.30
N ILE A 149 12.72 -10.77 -6.05
CA ILE A 149 12.76 -12.23 -6.30
C ILE A 149 11.81 -12.95 -5.34
N VAL A 150 11.89 -12.63 -4.05
CA VAL A 150 11.05 -13.26 -3.03
C VAL A 150 9.59 -12.84 -3.21
N GLY A 151 9.32 -11.58 -3.57
CA GLY A 151 7.97 -11.14 -3.92
C GLY A 151 7.42 -11.79 -5.19
N ALA A 152 8.23 -11.97 -6.23
CA ALA A 152 7.84 -12.63 -7.47
C ALA A 152 7.53 -14.11 -7.26
N GLN A 153 8.26 -14.77 -6.36
CA GLN A 153 7.99 -16.14 -5.95
C GLN A 153 6.55 -16.30 -5.43
N TRP A 154 6.05 -15.38 -4.59
CA TRP A 154 4.64 -15.37 -4.16
C TRP A 154 3.70 -15.22 -5.35
N GLY A 155 3.91 -14.21 -6.21
CA GLY A 155 3.01 -13.96 -7.34
C GLY A 155 2.93 -15.14 -8.32
N VAL A 156 4.07 -15.79 -8.61
CA VAL A 156 4.14 -17.00 -9.44
C VAL A 156 3.44 -18.17 -8.77
N SER A 157 3.64 -18.35 -7.45
CA SER A 157 2.95 -19.37 -6.65
C SER A 157 1.43 -19.22 -6.75
N VAL A 158 0.91 -18.00 -6.50
CA VAL A 158 -0.52 -17.71 -6.63
C VAL A 158 -1.02 -17.98 -8.06
N TYR A 159 -0.29 -17.54 -9.09
CA TYR A 159 -0.73 -17.74 -10.47
C TYR A 159 -0.82 -19.22 -10.87
N ASN A 160 0.17 -20.03 -10.49
CA ASN A 160 0.25 -21.44 -10.89
C ASN A 160 -0.61 -22.35 -10.01
N PHE A 161 -0.69 -22.08 -8.71
CA PHE A 161 -1.39 -22.95 -7.75
C PHE A 161 -2.87 -22.59 -7.53
N ASN A 162 -3.27 -21.37 -7.92
CA ASN A 162 -4.66 -20.91 -7.88
C ASN A 162 -5.24 -20.73 -9.29
N GLU A 163 -4.87 -21.64 -10.21
CA GLU A 163 -5.48 -21.68 -11.53
C GLU A 163 -6.96 -22.09 -11.42
N ALA A 164 -7.82 -21.42 -12.18
CA ALA A 164 -9.24 -21.74 -12.23
C ALA A 164 -9.48 -23.03 -13.01
N ASP A 165 -10.28 -23.91 -12.45
CA ASP A 165 -10.79 -25.12 -13.09
C ASP A 165 -12.32 -25.22 -12.98
N ASP A 166 -12.90 -26.20 -13.70
CA ASP A 166 -14.35 -26.42 -13.77
C ASP A 166 -15.00 -26.54 -12.38
N TYR A 167 -14.32 -27.17 -11.42
CA TYR A 167 -14.83 -27.34 -10.06
C TYR A 167 -14.82 -26.02 -9.28
N THR A 168 -13.75 -25.24 -9.37
CA THR A 168 -13.70 -23.92 -8.70
C THR A 168 -14.75 -22.97 -9.24
N ASP A 169 -15.01 -23.02 -10.55
CA ASP A 169 -16.04 -22.22 -11.21
C ASP A 169 -17.44 -22.63 -10.79
N GLU A 170 -17.72 -23.93 -10.68
CA GLU A 170 -19.00 -24.43 -10.19
C GLU A 170 -19.21 -24.07 -8.71
N TYR A 171 -18.19 -24.30 -7.88
CA TYR A 171 -18.23 -24.07 -6.43
C TYR A 171 -18.49 -22.60 -6.08
N GLN A 172 -17.82 -21.67 -6.78
CA GLN A 172 -17.91 -20.24 -6.48
C GLN A 172 -18.89 -19.49 -7.40
N GLY A 173 -19.22 -20.04 -8.57
CA GLY A 173 -20.02 -19.36 -9.59
C GLY A 173 -21.45 -19.05 -9.15
N SER A 174 -22.09 -20.00 -8.45
CA SER A 174 -23.43 -19.80 -7.91
C SER A 174 -23.48 -18.68 -6.86
N GLU A 175 -22.47 -18.59 -5.99
CA GLU A 175 -22.34 -17.53 -5.00
C GLU A 175 -22.04 -16.18 -5.66
N MET A 176 -21.16 -16.15 -6.66
CA MET A 176 -20.84 -14.92 -7.40
C MET A 176 -22.04 -14.37 -8.16
N LEU A 177 -22.84 -15.24 -8.77
CA LEU A 177 -24.08 -14.85 -9.43
C LEU A 177 -25.12 -14.35 -8.43
N SER A 178 -25.28 -15.03 -7.29
CA SER A 178 -26.30 -14.69 -6.30
C SER A 178 -25.99 -13.39 -5.53
N ARG A 179 -24.71 -13.15 -5.18
CA ARG A 179 -24.28 -12.00 -4.36
C ARG A 179 -23.94 -10.77 -5.17
N TYR A 180 -23.37 -10.95 -6.35
CA TYR A 180 -22.81 -9.86 -7.15
C TYR A 180 -23.45 -9.74 -8.54
N SER A 181 -24.31 -10.68 -8.94
CA SER A 181 -24.86 -10.76 -10.30
C SER A 181 -23.76 -10.84 -11.37
N LEU A 182 -22.67 -11.54 -11.04
CA LEU A 182 -21.52 -11.71 -11.92
C LEU A 182 -21.44 -13.14 -12.44
N ASN A 183 -21.23 -13.28 -13.75
CA ASN A 183 -20.83 -14.54 -14.34
C ASN A 183 -19.32 -14.75 -14.07
N ILE A 184 -18.98 -15.78 -13.30
CA ILE A 184 -17.61 -16.05 -12.86
C ILE A 184 -16.65 -16.26 -14.04
N THR A 185 -17.15 -16.81 -15.16
CA THR A 185 -16.37 -17.07 -16.37
C THR A 185 -15.99 -15.80 -17.14
N GLU A 186 -16.73 -14.70 -16.92
CA GLU A 186 -16.50 -13.41 -17.58
C GLU A 186 -15.59 -12.46 -16.78
N ILE A 187 -15.18 -12.85 -15.57
CA ILE A 187 -14.27 -12.06 -14.72
C ILE A 187 -12.91 -12.71 -14.61
N SER A 188 -11.90 -11.89 -14.31
CA SER A 188 -10.55 -12.38 -14.06
C SER A 188 -10.48 -12.88 -12.63
N ARG A 189 -9.94 -14.07 -12.42
CA ARG A 189 -10.01 -14.76 -11.13
C ARG A 189 -8.81 -15.65 -10.86
N LEU A 190 -8.45 -15.72 -9.58
CA LEU A 190 -7.48 -16.62 -8.98
C LEU A 190 -8.18 -17.29 -7.79
N PRO A 191 -8.91 -18.40 -8.04
CA PRO A 191 -9.66 -19.10 -7.00
C PRO A 191 -8.75 -19.97 -6.14
N LEU A 192 -9.06 -20.05 -4.85
CA LEU A 192 -8.47 -21.04 -3.96
C LEU A 192 -9.59 -21.79 -3.24
N VAL A 193 -9.67 -23.10 -3.44
CA VAL A 193 -10.63 -23.99 -2.78
C VAL A 193 -9.84 -25.11 -2.09
N PHE A 194 -10.08 -25.32 -0.80
CA PHE A 194 -9.30 -26.26 0.00
C PHE A 194 -9.73 -27.73 -0.23
N TYR A 195 -11.04 -27.98 -0.25
CA TYR A 195 -11.63 -29.32 -0.40
C TYR A 195 -12.25 -29.52 -1.78
N ALA A 196 -12.02 -30.68 -2.40
CA ALA A 196 -12.69 -31.13 -3.61
C ALA A 196 -14.10 -31.67 -3.31
N ALA A 197 -14.88 -31.97 -4.35
CA ALA A 197 -16.27 -32.44 -4.22
C ALA A 197 -16.40 -33.73 -3.39
N ASP A 198 -15.40 -34.61 -3.46
CA ASP A 198 -15.32 -35.86 -2.71
C ASP A 198 -14.78 -35.69 -1.27
N GLY A 199 -14.53 -34.45 -0.84
CA GLY A 199 -13.93 -34.12 0.45
C GLY A 199 -12.41 -34.29 0.49
N SER A 200 -11.77 -34.69 -0.61
CA SER A 200 -10.31 -34.80 -0.68
C SER A 200 -9.64 -33.42 -0.71
N ILE A 201 -8.36 -33.42 -0.34
CA ILE A 201 -7.53 -32.21 -0.32
C ILE A 201 -7.09 -31.81 -1.73
N ARG A 202 -7.24 -30.53 -2.06
CA ARG A 202 -6.70 -29.95 -3.30
C ARG A 202 -5.24 -29.54 -3.11
N TRP A 203 -4.31 -30.46 -3.39
CA TRP A 203 -2.89 -30.31 -3.10
C TRP A 203 -2.24 -29.04 -3.67
N PHE A 204 -2.52 -28.66 -4.92
CA PHE A 204 -1.99 -27.42 -5.49
C PHE A 204 -2.43 -26.18 -4.70
N ASN A 205 -3.73 -26.08 -4.39
CA ASN A 205 -4.25 -24.99 -3.56
C ASN A 205 -3.63 -24.98 -2.16
N ILE A 206 -3.39 -26.15 -1.54
CA ILE A 206 -2.67 -26.23 -0.27
C ILE A 206 -1.22 -25.76 -0.40
N CYS A 207 -0.51 -26.14 -1.46
CA CYS A 207 0.84 -25.64 -1.72
C CYS A 207 0.86 -24.10 -1.76
N SER A 208 -0.15 -23.49 -2.37
CA SER A 208 -0.36 -22.03 -2.35
C SER A 208 -0.48 -21.48 -0.92
N ILE A 209 -1.36 -22.06 -0.09
CA ILE A 209 -1.55 -21.62 1.33
C ILE A 209 -0.26 -21.74 2.12
N VAL A 210 0.40 -22.90 2.03
CA VAL A 210 1.63 -23.19 2.78
C VAL A 210 2.73 -22.22 2.38
N ASP A 211 2.91 -22.01 1.07
CA ASP A 211 3.90 -21.08 0.53
C ASP A 211 3.69 -19.65 1.03
N MET A 212 2.47 -19.11 0.87
CA MET A 212 2.14 -17.76 1.34
C MET A 212 2.25 -17.62 2.87
N THR A 213 1.90 -18.67 3.62
CA THR A 213 1.97 -18.67 5.09
C THR A 213 3.43 -18.71 5.56
N VAL A 214 4.26 -19.57 4.99
CA VAL A 214 5.70 -19.63 5.30
C VAL A 214 6.37 -18.31 4.96
N PHE A 215 6.06 -17.71 3.81
CA PHE A 215 6.54 -16.38 3.45
C PHE A 215 6.19 -15.37 4.55
N MET A 216 4.92 -15.28 4.93
CA MET A 216 4.49 -14.27 5.91
C MET A 216 5.16 -14.48 7.27
N VAL A 217 5.25 -15.73 7.73
CA VAL A 217 5.93 -16.07 8.98
C VAL A 217 7.39 -15.64 8.92
N VAL A 218 8.13 -15.98 7.87
CA VAL A 218 9.55 -15.60 7.74
C VAL A 218 9.72 -14.08 7.76
N GLN A 219 8.98 -13.35 6.93
CA GLN A 219 9.12 -11.88 6.86
C GLN A 219 8.71 -11.20 8.18
N TYR A 220 7.63 -11.67 8.81
CA TYR A 220 7.15 -11.11 10.06
C TYR A 220 8.07 -11.44 11.24
N THR A 221 8.64 -12.65 11.29
CA THR A 221 9.64 -13.03 12.30
C THR A 221 10.87 -12.13 12.21
N ILE A 222 11.36 -11.78 11.01
CA ILE A 222 12.47 -10.83 10.85
C ILE A 222 12.11 -9.47 11.45
N ILE A 223 10.90 -8.95 11.16
CA ILE A 223 10.43 -7.66 11.69
C ILE A 223 10.35 -7.70 13.22
N ILE A 224 9.68 -8.71 13.78
CA ILE A 224 9.50 -8.85 15.23
C ILE A 224 10.83 -9.05 15.95
N TYR A 225 11.73 -9.86 15.40
CA TYR A 225 13.07 -10.04 15.95
C TYR A 225 13.82 -8.70 16.02
N CYS A 226 13.92 -7.98 14.90
CA CYS A 226 14.59 -6.68 14.86
C CYS A 226 13.95 -5.70 15.84
N ALA A 227 12.61 -5.66 15.88
CA ALA A 227 11.84 -4.82 16.77
C ALA A 227 12.10 -5.09 18.26
N VAL A 228 12.02 -6.34 18.69
CA VAL A 228 12.17 -6.73 20.10
C VAL A 228 13.59 -6.46 20.57
N VAL A 229 14.60 -6.82 19.77
CA VAL A 229 16.00 -6.57 20.14
C VAL A 229 16.29 -5.08 20.20
N MET A 230 15.80 -4.30 19.24
CA MET A 230 15.88 -2.83 19.28
C MET A 230 15.15 -2.26 20.51
N TYR A 231 14.02 -2.83 20.91
CA TYR A 231 13.28 -2.37 22.09
C TYR A 231 14.06 -2.60 23.39
N GLN A 232 14.64 -3.78 23.55
CA GLN A 232 15.29 -4.17 24.80
C GLN A 232 16.65 -3.50 24.99
N GLN A 233 17.48 -3.46 23.94
CA GLN A 233 18.91 -3.13 24.08
C GLN A 233 19.25 -1.68 23.74
N MET A 234 18.28 -0.89 23.26
CA MET A 234 18.60 0.43 22.75
C MET A 234 18.96 1.43 23.85
N GLU A 235 18.34 1.39 25.04
CA GLU A 235 18.69 2.36 26.09
C GLU A 235 20.15 2.21 26.53
N GLU A 236 20.68 0.99 26.60
CA GLU A 236 22.08 0.72 26.91
C GLU A 236 23.01 1.26 25.82
N LYS A 237 22.71 0.99 24.54
CA LYS A 237 23.51 1.50 23.41
C LYS A 237 23.46 3.03 23.30
N LEU A 238 22.32 3.65 23.63
CA LEU A 238 22.15 5.10 23.62
C LEU A 238 23.06 5.83 24.61
N GLN A 239 23.51 5.20 25.69
CA GLN A 239 24.43 5.82 26.64
C GLN A 239 25.86 5.97 26.09
N ILE A 240 26.21 5.18 25.08
CA ILE A 240 27.56 5.14 24.48
C ILE A 240 27.67 6.09 23.27
N LEU A 241 26.54 6.49 22.69
CA LEU A 241 26.45 7.31 21.48
C LEU A 241 26.53 8.83 21.78
N SER A 242 27.06 9.60 20.82
CA SER A 242 27.09 11.07 20.91
C SER A 242 25.67 11.66 21.05
N ALA A 243 25.53 12.84 21.67
CA ALA A 243 24.22 13.45 21.95
C ALA A 243 23.33 13.68 20.70
N SER A 244 23.94 13.97 19.55
CA SER A 244 23.23 14.13 18.27
C SER A 244 22.71 12.79 17.72
N LEU A 245 23.53 11.74 17.83
CA LEU A 245 23.21 10.40 17.34
C LEU A 245 22.20 9.70 18.28
N ARG A 246 22.38 9.87 19.60
CA ARG A 246 21.43 9.45 20.64
C ARG A 246 20.02 9.98 20.39
N ASN A 247 19.89 11.29 20.09
CA ASN A 247 18.60 11.90 19.80
C ASN A 247 17.95 11.40 18.50
N LEU A 248 18.76 10.99 17.51
CA LEU A 248 18.28 10.43 16.26
C LEU A 248 17.74 9.01 16.47
N HIS A 249 18.51 8.13 17.11
CA HIS A 249 18.10 6.75 17.39
C HIS A 249 16.87 6.69 18.31
N ARG A 250 16.78 7.57 19.32
CA ARG A 250 15.57 7.67 20.17
C ARG A 250 14.32 8.06 19.37
N GLN A 251 14.47 8.89 18.34
CA GLN A 251 13.35 9.22 17.44
C GLN A 251 12.99 8.05 16.56
N PHE A 252 13.98 7.39 15.94
CA PHE A 252 13.75 6.21 15.12
C PHE A 252 13.08 5.08 15.89
N TYR A 253 13.37 4.92 17.17
CA TYR A 253 12.68 3.97 18.02
C TYR A 253 11.22 4.32 18.31
N LYS A 254 10.91 5.59 18.58
CA LYS A 254 9.50 6.01 18.71
C LYS A 254 8.74 5.74 17.41
N THR A 255 9.38 6.00 16.27
CA THR A 255 8.82 5.64 14.96
C THR A 255 8.64 4.13 14.85
N LEU A 256 9.63 3.34 15.28
CA LEU A 256 9.64 1.88 15.22
C LEU A 256 8.46 1.27 15.97
N VAL A 257 8.18 1.71 17.20
CA VAL A 257 7.06 1.18 18.01
C VAL A 257 5.72 1.33 17.28
N VAL A 258 5.49 2.49 16.64
CA VAL A 258 4.27 2.73 15.85
C VAL A 258 4.30 1.93 14.54
N GLN A 259 5.45 1.89 13.87
CA GLN A 259 5.67 1.18 12.61
C GLN A 259 5.63 -0.34 12.73
N ILE A 260 5.62 -0.93 13.92
CA ILE A 260 5.37 -2.37 14.09
C ILE A 260 3.87 -2.63 14.06
N ILE A 261 3.10 -1.86 14.85
CA ILE A 261 1.65 -2.05 15.00
C ILE A 261 0.93 -1.83 13.66
N THR A 262 1.33 -0.79 12.93
CA THR A 262 0.70 -0.40 11.67
C THR A 262 0.68 -1.53 10.62
N PRO A 263 1.82 -2.08 10.15
CA PRO A 263 1.81 -3.17 9.18
C PRO A 263 1.21 -4.46 9.74
N SER A 264 1.34 -4.74 11.05
CA SER A 264 0.69 -5.92 11.66
C SER A 264 -0.82 -5.90 11.44
N ILE A 265 -1.46 -4.74 11.64
CA ILE A 265 -2.91 -4.57 11.50
C ILE A 265 -3.32 -4.37 10.04
N CYS A 266 -2.54 -3.61 9.26
CA CYS A 266 -2.91 -3.22 7.90
C CYS A 266 -2.51 -4.23 6.83
N LEU A 267 -1.40 -4.96 7.00
CA LEU A 267 -0.86 -5.85 5.97
C LEU A 267 -0.88 -7.33 6.38
N PHE A 268 -0.42 -7.67 7.59
CA PHE A 268 -0.24 -9.08 7.96
C PHE A 268 -1.52 -9.74 8.45
N ALA A 269 -2.20 -9.17 9.46
CA ALA A 269 -3.35 -9.83 10.10
C ALA A 269 -4.52 -10.10 9.14
N PRO A 270 -4.96 -9.15 8.29
CA PRO A 270 -6.07 -9.40 7.37
C PRO A 270 -5.74 -10.50 6.35
N VAL A 271 -4.52 -10.51 5.83
CA VAL A 271 -4.09 -11.51 4.82
C VAL A 271 -3.87 -12.88 5.44
N ALA A 272 -3.30 -12.95 6.64
CA ALA A 272 -3.19 -14.20 7.39
C ALA A 272 -4.56 -14.85 7.62
N ILE A 273 -5.58 -14.04 7.95
CA ILE A 273 -6.96 -14.54 8.08
C ILE A 273 -7.49 -15.02 6.73
N ILE A 274 -7.41 -14.20 5.67
CA ILE A 274 -7.95 -14.54 4.34
C ILE A 274 -7.33 -15.82 3.77
N ILE A 275 -6.03 -16.02 3.95
CA ILE A 275 -5.31 -17.17 3.38
C ILE A 275 -5.60 -18.47 4.14
N ASN A 276 -5.76 -18.40 5.47
CA ASN A 276 -5.92 -19.58 6.31
C ASN A 276 -7.40 -19.94 6.60
N ILE A 277 -8.34 -18.99 6.42
CA ILE A 277 -9.77 -19.26 6.64
C ILE A 277 -10.34 -20.45 5.83
N PRO A 278 -9.91 -20.73 4.58
CA PRO A 278 -10.43 -21.85 3.79
C PRO A 278 -10.18 -23.22 4.45
N MET A 279 -9.15 -23.35 5.28
CA MET A 279 -8.77 -24.61 5.92
C MET A 279 -9.85 -25.13 6.90
N PHE A 280 -10.67 -24.22 7.42
CA PHE A 280 -11.63 -24.50 8.48
C PHE A 280 -13.03 -24.86 7.96
N ASP A 281 -13.28 -24.75 6.65
CA ASP A 281 -14.60 -24.97 6.02
C ASP A 281 -15.77 -24.33 6.79
N LEU A 282 -15.58 -23.09 7.23
CA LEU A 282 -16.61 -22.38 7.98
C LEU A 282 -17.74 -22.01 7.02
N LYS A 283 -19.00 -22.26 7.36
CA LYS A 283 -20.15 -21.86 6.54
C LYS A 283 -20.35 -20.34 6.52
N ILE A 284 -19.51 -19.63 5.76
CA ILE A 284 -19.42 -18.18 5.70
C ILE A 284 -19.46 -17.69 4.26
N SER A 285 -19.96 -16.47 4.08
CA SER A 285 -19.89 -15.72 2.84
C SER A 285 -19.62 -14.27 3.19
N VAL A 286 -18.39 -13.81 2.94
CA VAL A 286 -17.89 -12.52 3.43
C VAL A 286 -17.18 -11.76 2.30
N PRO A 287 -17.59 -10.51 2.01
CA PRO A 287 -16.91 -9.65 1.06
C PRO A 287 -15.62 -9.07 1.69
N THR A 288 -14.54 -9.84 1.67
CA THR A 288 -13.25 -9.50 2.29
C THR A 288 -12.42 -8.48 1.50
N GLY A 289 -12.87 -8.06 0.31
CA GLY A 289 -12.15 -7.11 -0.54
C GLY A 289 -11.86 -5.75 0.08
N ALA A 290 -12.69 -5.27 1.01
CA ALA A 290 -12.44 -4.00 1.69
C ALA A 290 -11.11 -4.02 2.48
N PHE A 291 -10.71 -5.18 3.02
CA PHE A 291 -9.42 -5.35 3.68
C PHE A 291 -8.27 -5.25 2.69
N VAL A 292 -8.41 -5.86 1.50
CA VAL A 292 -7.38 -5.86 0.46
C VAL A 292 -7.18 -4.47 -0.13
N CYS A 293 -8.27 -3.75 -0.42
CA CYS A 293 -8.18 -2.37 -0.89
C CYS A 293 -7.60 -1.42 0.17
N GLY A 294 -7.59 -1.81 1.45
CA GLY A 294 -6.95 -1.06 2.51
C GLY A 294 -5.42 -1.11 2.47
N PHE A 295 -4.81 -2.05 1.74
CA PHE A 295 -3.34 -2.22 1.74
C PHE A 295 -2.63 -1.00 1.15
N THR A 296 -3.24 -0.31 0.20
CA THR A 296 -2.69 0.91 -0.39
C THR A 296 -2.71 2.11 0.55
N LEU A 297 -3.37 2.05 1.71
CA LEU A 297 -3.26 3.07 2.75
C LEU A 297 -1.96 2.95 3.55
N TYR A 298 -1.33 1.77 3.58
CA TYR A 298 -0.15 1.54 4.40
C TYR A 298 1.05 2.43 4.02
N PRO A 299 1.44 2.57 2.74
CA PRO A 299 2.54 3.47 2.37
C PRO A 299 2.28 4.92 2.79
N ALA A 300 1.03 5.41 2.66
CA ALA A 300 0.64 6.73 3.16
C ALA A 300 0.85 6.85 4.68
N MET A 301 0.36 5.87 5.44
CA MET A 301 0.51 5.84 6.90
C MET A 301 1.98 5.84 7.31
N ASP A 302 2.80 5.00 6.68
CA ASP A 302 4.24 4.95 6.94
C ASP A 302 4.91 6.30 6.68
N ALA A 303 4.59 6.94 5.55
CA ALA A 303 5.12 8.24 5.19
C ALA A 303 4.71 9.33 6.19
N ILE A 304 3.44 9.33 6.63
CA ILE A 304 2.92 10.25 7.66
C ILE A 304 3.67 10.03 8.98
N ILE A 305 3.86 8.79 9.41
CA ILE A 305 4.55 8.45 10.66
C ILE A 305 5.99 8.99 10.63
N VAL A 306 6.72 8.81 9.52
CA VAL A 306 8.08 9.36 9.34
C VAL A 306 8.05 10.88 9.41
N MET A 307 7.15 11.53 8.67
CA MET A 307 7.05 13.00 8.63
C MET A 307 6.63 13.62 9.98
N TYR A 308 5.82 12.91 10.76
CA TYR A 308 5.33 13.38 12.05
C TYR A 308 6.32 13.14 13.19
N ILE A 309 7.06 12.02 13.20
CA ILE A 309 7.93 11.68 14.33
C ILE A 309 9.33 12.26 14.16
N VAL A 310 9.91 12.17 12.96
CA VAL A 310 11.31 12.56 12.71
C VAL A 310 11.44 14.08 12.64
N LYS A 311 12.24 14.66 13.55
CA LYS A 311 12.38 16.11 13.74
C LYS A 311 12.81 16.84 12.46
N ASP A 312 13.75 16.28 11.72
CA ASP A 312 14.26 16.88 10.48
C ASP A 312 13.18 16.94 9.40
N TYR A 313 12.36 15.90 9.27
CA TYR A 313 11.19 15.89 8.39
C TYR A 313 10.10 16.85 8.86
N ARG A 314 9.76 16.88 10.16
CA ARG A 314 8.81 17.87 10.70
C ARG A 314 9.22 19.31 10.39
N LYS A 315 10.51 19.62 10.54
CA LYS A 315 11.03 20.95 10.22
C LYS A 315 10.90 21.24 8.73
N ALA A 316 11.23 20.27 7.88
CA ALA A 316 11.12 20.41 6.43
C ALA A 316 9.66 20.58 5.96
N VAL A 317 8.71 19.81 6.52
CA VAL A 317 7.26 19.97 6.29
C VAL A 317 6.80 21.39 6.65
N ARG A 318 7.17 21.91 7.83
CA ARG A 318 6.80 23.28 8.24
C ARG A 318 7.34 24.34 7.29
N ILE A 319 8.56 24.18 6.79
CA ILE A 319 9.15 25.10 5.82
C ILE A 319 8.40 25.03 4.48
N MET A 320 8.07 23.81 4.01
CA MET A 320 7.29 23.62 2.78
C MET A 320 5.91 24.28 2.92
N LEU A 321 5.19 24.02 4.01
CA LEU A 321 3.86 24.58 4.26
C LEU A 321 3.88 26.11 4.32
N LYS A 322 4.89 26.72 4.96
CA LYS A 322 5.07 28.18 4.96
C LYS A 322 5.24 28.72 3.54
N LYS A 323 6.13 28.12 2.74
CA LYS A 323 6.35 28.54 1.34
C LYS A 323 5.09 28.39 0.48
N LEU A 324 4.32 27.31 0.67
CA LEU A 324 3.06 27.11 -0.02
C LEU A 324 2.02 28.17 0.39
N LEU A 325 1.92 28.49 1.67
CA LEU A 325 1.03 29.53 2.17
C LEU A 325 1.42 30.92 1.64
N ASP A 326 2.71 31.24 1.64
CA ASP A 326 3.24 32.50 1.10
C ASP A 326 2.96 32.61 -0.42
N MET A 327 3.07 31.50 -1.14
CA MET A 327 2.76 31.44 -2.57
C MET A 327 1.25 31.61 -2.83
N LEU A 328 0.40 30.93 -2.06
CA LEU A 328 -1.06 31.08 -2.14
C LEU A 328 -1.50 32.51 -1.83
N TYR A 329 -0.92 33.14 -0.81
CA TYR A 329 -1.19 34.53 -0.47
C TYR A 329 -0.83 35.47 -1.62
N ARG A 330 0.35 35.29 -2.23
CA ARG A 330 0.76 36.07 -3.41
C ARG A 330 -0.17 35.87 -4.61
N VAL A 331 -0.65 34.65 -4.84
CA VAL A 331 -1.57 34.35 -5.95
C VAL A 331 -2.93 35.00 -5.71
N LEU A 332 -3.46 34.95 -4.48
CA LEU A 332 -4.70 35.61 -4.11
C LEU A 332 -4.61 37.13 -4.24
N ASP A 333 -3.52 37.72 -3.73
CA ASP A 333 -3.27 39.17 -3.81
C ASP A 333 -3.11 39.66 -5.28
N LEU A 334 -2.46 38.85 -6.12
CA LEU A 334 -2.38 39.08 -7.57
C LEU A 334 -3.75 38.99 -8.26
N ASN A 335 -4.64 38.11 -7.79
CA ASN A 335 -5.97 37.95 -8.34
C ASN A 335 -6.88 39.12 -7.95
N ASP A 336 -6.78 39.60 -6.71
CA ASP A 336 -7.50 40.79 -6.23
C ASP A 336 -7.02 42.04 -6.98
N TYR A 337 -5.72 42.19 -7.22
CA TYR A 337 -5.19 43.27 -8.06
C TYR A 337 -5.72 43.21 -9.51
N ARG A 338 -5.77 42.01 -10.11
CA ARG A 338 -6.32 41.81 -11.47
C ARG A 338 -7.81 42.10 -11.54
N LEU A 339 -8.60 41.67 -10.55
CA LEU A 339 -10.02 41.99 -10.46
C LEU A 339 -10.23 43.50 -10.37
N ASN A 340 -9.52 44.18 -9.46
CA ASN A 340 -9.65 45.63 -9.26
C ASN A 340 -9.22 46.43 -10.49
N ALA A 341 -8.14 46.02 -11.17
CA ALA A 341 -7.69 46.63 -12.43
C ALA A 341 -8.69 46.43 -13.58
N SER A 342 -9.36 45.27 -13.66
CA SER A 342 -10.38 45.01 -14.67
C SER A 342 -11.65 45.85 -14.46
N THR A 343 -12.09 46.03 -13.22
CA THR A 343 -13.26 46.87 -12.87
C THR A 343 -12.99 48.35 -13.13
N THR A 344 -11.76 48.83 -12.91
CA THR A 344 -11.38 50.21 -13.24
C THR A 344 -11.26 50.44 -14.74
N ALA A 345 -10.82 49.45 -15.51
CA ALA A 345 -10.76 49.53 -16.98
C ALA A 345 -12.16 49.55 -17.63
N THR A 346 -13.13 48.78 -17.13
CA THR A 346 -14.53 48.86 -17.60
C THR A 346 -15.20 50.17 -17.20
N ALA A 347 -14.99 50.66 -15.97
CA ALA A 347 -15.53 51.96 -15.54
C ALA A 347 -14.94 53.15 -16.32
N GLY A 348 -13.66 53.08 -16.72
CA GLY A 348 -13.01 54.11 -17.53
C GLY A 348 -13.51 54.21 -18.97
N ASN A 349 -14.05 53.12 -19.53
CA ASN A 349 -14.56 53.09 -20.92
C ASN A 349 -16.01 53.59 -21.05
N GLU A 350 -16.79 53.60 -19.96
CA GLU A 350 -18.17 54.12 -19.96
C GLU A 350 -18.25 55.64 -19.69
N GLY A 351 -17.20 56.25 -19.13
CA GLY A 351 -17.16 57.69 -18.81
C GLY A 351 -16.76 58.63 -19.96
N GLY A 352 -16.38 58.11 -21.14
CA GLY A 352 -15.85 58.90 -22.26
C GLY A 352 -16.87 59.33 -23.32
N ALA A 353 -18.14 58.91 -23.22
CA ALA A 353 -19.16 59.14 -24.23
C ALA A 353 -20.31 60.02 -23.70
N ASN A 354 -20.02 61.25 -23.28
CA ASN A 354 -21.03 62.31 -23.16
C ASN A 354 -20.33 63.66 -22.97
N ASN A 355 -20.00 64.33 -24.08
CA ASN A 355 -19.90 65.80 -24.17
C ASN A 355 -19.73 66.19 -25.65
N ALA A 356 -20.85 66.34 -26.35
CA ALA A 356 -20.94 67.09 -27.60
C ALA A 356 -21.81 68.32 -27.33
N PRO A 357 -21.32 69.56 -27.48
CA PRO A 357 -22.13 70.75 -27.29
C PRO A 357 -22.97 71.04 -28.53
N VAL A 358 -24.20 71.51 -28.29
CA VAL A 358 -25.15 72.08 -29.27
C VAL A 358 -24.67 73.45 -29.74
#